data_AF-I4EXB1-F1
#
_entry.id   AF-I4EXB1-F1
#
_cell.length_a   1.000
_cell.length_b   1.000
_cell.length_c   1.000
_cell.angle_alpha   90.00
_cell.angle_beta   90.00
_cell.angle_gamma   90.00
#
_symmetry.space_group_name_H-M   'P 1'
#
loop_
_entity.id
_entity.type
_entity.pdbx_description
1 polymer ?
#
loop_
_entity_poly.entity_id
_entity_poly.type
_entity_poly.pdbx_seq_one_letter_code
_entity_poly.pdbx_strand_id
1 'polypeptide(L)'
;MRLLPSSVLLDPGYRVPAAPTATGGLGWLRAAVPRFSDGEVHARRRALVDRLLAGVDAAPDPGADPTTALLQALGLPPGCLPDVELVAAAYQPHAPQSAAADAAADRLVARCGGRTEAAAARVCVLVQAHAALRALRALLRAGTGGPPVPTTRRGLFGGEHRRGRPGPGHPSAPVFLPAPVRAIAEMLGRRGGGGAAPVSADLAARRATFAALHRGPQPLLLPNAWDVASALALVADGHPAIGTTSLGIAAAAGHPDASRAVRRHTVDLVTRLAELPVPVTADLEDGFSDDPAEVAALVAGLPVAGVNLEDSTGGRLVDPRRHADRVTAVKETCPSVFLNARVDTWWLGRDATLAGTLARAERYVAAGADGVFVPGALTEPDIEALTRALPVPVNVLATPHAMLPRLAELGVRRVSTGSLLFRAALDAAVGVAGRLRDGEPAPPATGYAEVDARSTAGRLRRG
;
A
#
# COMPACT_ATOMS: atom_id res chain seq x y z
N MET A 1 -12.60 -11.94 -13.20
CA MET A 1 -12.68 -10.66 -13.96
C MET A 1 -11.35 -9.94 -13.75
N ARG A 2 -10.51 -9.80 -14.79
CA ARG A 2 -9.16 -9.23 -14.67
C ARG A 2 -9.28 -7.71 -14.49
N LEU A 3 -8.80 -7.17 -13.38
CA LEU A 3 -8.73 -5.72 -13.16
C LEU A 3 -7.60 -5.16 -14.01
N LEU A 4 -7.90 -4.18 -14.86
CA LEU A 4 -6.88 -3.52 -15.68
C LEU A 4 -6.19 -2.41 -14.88
N PRO A 5 -4.87 -2.20 -15.06
CA PRO A 5 -4.13 -1.12 -14.41
C PRO A 5 -4.66 0.26 -14.85
N SER A 6 -4.42 1.30 -14.04
CA SER A 6 -4.90 2.67 -14.31
C SER A 6 -4.34 3.28 -15.61
N SER A 7 -3.26 2.73 -16.16
CA SER A 7 -2.73 3.09 -17.49
C SER A 7 -3.76 2.90 -18.61
N VAL A 8 -4.75 2.02 -18.42
CA VAL A 8 -5.88 1.83 -19.35
C VAL A 8 -6.71 3.11 -19.56
N LEU A 9 -6.63 4.08 -18.65
CA LEU A 9 -7.32 5.37 -18.78
C LEU A 9 -6.71 6.26 -19.87
N LEU A 10 -5.48 5.98 -20.26
CA LEU A 10 -4.73 6.71 -21.28
C LEU A 10 -4.57 5.89 -22.57
N ASP A 11 -5.05 4.65 -22.58
CA ASP A 11 -4.95 3.75 -23.73
C ASP A 11 -6.09 4.07 -24.74
N PRO A 12 -5.76 4.48 -25.98
CA PRO A 12 -6.76 4.83 -27.01
C PRO A 12 -7.60 3.62 -27.47
N GLY A 13 -7.16 2.39 -27.20
CA GLY A 13 -7.89 1.15 -27.44
C GLY A 13 -9.03 0.89 -26.46
N TYR A 14 -9.03 1.54 -25.28
CA TYR A 14 -10.02 1.37 -24.22
C TYR A 14 -10.84 2.64 -24.00
N ARG A 15 -11.93 2.76 -24.75
CA ARG A 15 -12.80 3.94 -24.70
C ARG A 15 -13.90 3.81 -23.65
N VAL A 16 -14.30 4.94 -23.10
CA VAL A 16 -15.52 5.02 -22.29
C VAL A 16 -16.73 4.94 -23.25
N PRO A 17 -17.72 4.05 -22.98
CA PRO A 17 -18.96 4.07 -23.74
C PRO A 17 -19.59 5.47 -23.72
N ALA A 18 -19.98 5.97 -24.90
CA ALA A 18 -20.56 7.30 -25.01
C ALA A 18 -21.82 7.40 -24.14
N ALA A 19 -21.84 8.34 -23.19
CA ALA A 19 -23.03 8.69 -22.45
C ALA A 19 -23.97 9.52 -23.33
N PRO A 20 -25.30 9.33 -23.25
CA PRO A 20 -26.25 10.18 -23.97
C PRO A 20 -26.01 11.66 -23.65
N THR A 21 -25.76 12.47 -24.67
CA THR A 21 -25.54 13.91 -24.54
C THR A 21 -26.88 14.63 -24.50
N ALA A 22 -26.98 15.62 -23.63
CA ALA A 22 -28.15 16.50 -23.53
C ALA A 22 -27.69 17.93 -23.26
N THR A 23 -28.56 18.90 -23.52
CA THR A 23 -28.30 20.32 -23.25
C THR A 23 -28.49 20.69 -21.77
N GLY A 24 -29.06 19.78 -20.96
CA GLY A 24 -29.25 19.91 -19.52
C GLY A 24 -29.28 18.58 -18.77
N GLY A 25 -29.51 18.64 -17.47
CA GLY A 25 -29.64 17.47 -16.60
C GLY A 25 -28.40 16.59 -16.48
N LEU A 26 -28.61 15.31 -16.19
CA LEU A 26 -27.57 14.30 -16.04
C LEU A 26 -26.83 14.02 -17.35
N GLY A 27 -27.50 14.16 -18.50
CA GLY A 27 -26.88 13.99 -19.82
C GLY A 27 -25.80 15.04 -20.07
N TRP A 28 -26.10 16.31 -19.78
CA TRP A 28 -25.10 17.37 -19.84
C TRP A 28 -23.96 17.14 -18.84
N LEU A 29 -24.30 16.84 -17.58
CA LEU A 29 -23.31 16.65 -16.52
C LEU A 29 -22.32 15.52 -16.86
N ARG A 30 -22.82 14.37 -17.30
CA ARG A 30 -21.97 13.22 -17.71
C ARG A 30 -21.07 13.59 -18.89
N ALA A 31 -21.58 14.36 -19.85
CA ALA A 31 -20.79 14.81 -21.00
C ALA A 31 -19.69 15.82 -20.63
N ALA A 32 -19.75 16.44 -19.44
CA ALA A 32 -18.86 17.52 -19.00
C ALA A 32 -17.82 17.10 -17.94
N VAL A 33 -17.79 15.84 -17.52
CA VAL A 33 -16.93 15.35 -16.41
C VAL A 33 -15.83 14.39 -16.90
N PRO A 34 -14.69 14.26 -16.19
CA PRO A 34 -13.59 13.41 -16.63
C PRO A 34 -13.95 11.91 -16.67
N ARG A 35 -14.92 11.49 -15.85
CA ARG A 35 -15.33 10.09 -15.70
C ARG A 35 -15.87 9.47 -17.00
N PHE A 36 -16.45 10.29 -17.88
CA PHE A 36 -17.06 9.84 -19.13
C PHE A 36 -16.41 10.49 -20.36
N SER A 37 -15.11 10.79 -20.26
CA SER A 37 -14.30 11.33 -21.34
C SER A 37 -12.97 10.60 -21.45
N ASP A 38 -12.34 10.72 -22.63
CA ASP A 38 -11.06 10.11 -22.98
C ASP A 38 -10.07 11.15 -23.53
N GLY A 39 -8.80 10.76 -23.64
CA GLY A 39 -7.74 11.56 -24.26
C GLY A 39 -7.50 12.92 -23.60
N GLU A 40 -7.21 13.95 -24.40
CA GLU A 40 -6.91 15.30 -23.91
C GLU A 40 -8.09 15.93 -23.15
N VAL A 41 -9.33 15.61 -23.53
CA VAL A 41 -10.54 16.08 -22.85
C VAL A 41 -10.61 15.51 -21.43
N HIS A 42 -10.27 14.23 -21.25
CA HIS A 42 -10.12 13.63 -19.93
C HIS A 42 -9.05 14.34 -19.10
N ALA A 43 -7.85 14.52 -19.66
CA ALA A 43 -6.74 15.15 -18.97
C ALA A 43 -7.09 16.58 -18.49
N ARG A 44 -7.67 17.41 -19.37
CA ARG A 44 -8.11 18.77 -19.05
C ARG A 44 -9.14 18.79 -17.92
N ARG A 45 -10.18 17.96 -18.01
CA ARG A 45 -11.25 17.89 -17.00
C ARG A 45 -10.76 17.27 -15.69
N ARG A 46 -9.80 16.35 -15.75
CA ARG A 46 -9.18 15.76 -14.58
C ARG A 46 -8.36 16.80 -13.80
N ALA A 47 -7.57 17.62 -14.50
CA ALA A 47 -6.83 18.72 -13.90
C ALA A 47 -7.74 19.75 -13.19
N LEU A 48 -8.96 19.97 -13.68
CA LEU A 48 -9.96 20.79 -12.97
C LEU A 48 -10.39 20.15 -11.65
N VAL A 49 -10.64 18.84 -11.63
CA VAL A 49 -10.98 18.11 -10.41
C VAL A 49 -9.81 18.09 -9.43
N ASP A 50 -8.58 17.86 -9.89
CA ASP A 50 -7.40 17.83 -9.03
C ASP A 50 -7.14 19.19 -8.37
N ARG A 51 -7.29 20.30 -9.13
CA ARG A 51 -7.21 21.66 -8.56
C ARG A 51 -8.30 21.94 -7.54
N LEU A 52 -9.53 21.50 -7.78
CA LEU A 52 -10.61 21.64 -6.80
C LEU A 52 -10.27 20.89 -5.51
N LEU A 53 -9.87 19.62 -5.62
CA LEU A 53 -9.54 18.79 -4.45
C LEU A 53 -8.36 19.32 -3.66
N ALA A 54 -7.34 19.89 -4.32
CA ALA A 54 -6.19 20.52 -3.65
C ALA A 54 -6.59 21.71 -2.77
N GLY A 55 -7.74 22.35 -3.04
CA GLY A 55 -8.26 23.49 -2.27
C GLY A 55 -9.39 23.14 -1.30
N VAL A 56 -9.82 21.87 -1.22
CA VAL A 56 -10.89 21.46 -0.28
C VAL A 56 -10.26 21.09 1.05
N ASP A 57 -10.52 21.90 2.07
CA ASP A 57 -10.28 21.56 3.47
C ASP A 57 -11.62 21.30 4.17
N ALA A 58 -12.12 20.06 4.05
CA ALA A 58 -13.40 19.65 4.62
C ALA A 58 -13.15 18.66 5.78
N ALA A 59 -13.13 19.15 7.01
CA ALA A 59 -13.17 18.31 8.20
C ALA A 59 -14.59 18.37 8.79
N PRO A 60 -15.48 17.39 8.50
CA PRO A 60 -16.81 17.37 9.12
C PRO A 60 -16.70 17.26 10.64
N ASP A 61 -17.54 18.00 11.36
CA ASP A 61 -17.71 17.82 12.80
C ASP A 61 -18.08 16.37 13.16
N PRO A 62 -17.67 15.87 14.33
CA PRO A 62 -18.06 14.54 14.80
C PRO A 62 -19.59 14.37 14.83
N GLY A 63 -20.11 13.52 13.94
CA GLY A 63 -21.55 13.24 13.83
C GLY A 63 -22.27 13.99 12.69
N ALA A 64 -21.62 14.97 12.07
CA ALA A 64 -22.16 15.65 10.89
C ALA A 64 -22.12 14.75 9.63
N ASP A 65 -23.05 14.95 8.69
CA ASP A 65 -22.99 14.24 7.40
C ASP A 65 -21.78 14.74 6.59
N PRO A 66 -20.83 13.86 6.19
CA PRO A 66 -19.64 14.28 5.45
C PRO A 66 -19.94 14.93 4.10
N THR A 67 -21.10 14.61 3.49
CA THR A 67 -21.56 15.27 2.26
C THR A 67 -21.89 16.73 2.53
N THR A 68 -22.49 17.03 3.70
CA THR A 68 -22.81 18.38 4.12
C THR A 68 -21.55 19.21 4.37
N ALA A 69 -20.52 18.63 4.99
CA ALA A 69 -19.24 19.32 5.16
C ALA A 69 -18.53 19.58 3.82
N LEU A 70 -18.61 18.63 2.88
CA LEU A 70 -18.07 18.83 1.54
C LEU A 70 -18.82 19.90 0.75
N LEU A 71 -20.15 19.99 0.90
CA LEU A 71 -20.96 21.08 0.35
C LEU A 71 -20.47 22.43 0.88
N GLN A 72 -20.29 22.55 2.20
CA GLN A 72 -19.79 23.79 2.83
C GLN A 72 -18.39 24.16 2.35
N ALA A 73 -17.46 23.20 2.28
CA ALA A 73 -16.10 23.44 1.80
C ALA A 73 -16.04 23.86 0.32
N LEU A 74 -17.05 23.48 -0.47
CA LEU A 74 -17.20 23.92 -1.86
C LEU A 74 -18.05 25.19 -2.01
N GLY A 75 -18.40 25.85 -0.89
CA GLY A 75 -19.18 27.09 -0.87
C GLY A 75 -20.66 26.90 -1.21
N LEU A 76 -21.22 25.71 -0.99
CA LEU A 76 -22.61 25.38 -1.27
C LEU A 76 -23.42 25.17 0.02
N PRO A 77 -24.70 25.57 0.04
CA PRO A 77 -25.53 25.43 1.22
C PRO A 77 -25.87 23.95 1.53
N PRO A 78 -25.99 23.55 2.81
CA PRO A 78 -26.42 22.21 3.22
C PRO A 78 -27.73 21.73 2.57
N GLY A 79 -28.64 22.66 2.26
CA GLY A 79 -29.89 22.37 1.53
C GLY A 79 -29.71 21.84 0.10
N CYS A 80 -28.47 21.73 -0.40
CA CYS A 80 -28.15 21.01 -1.64
C CYS A 80 -28.12 19.48 -1.46
N LEU A 81 -28.06 18.95 -0.23
CA LEU A 81 -27.87 17.52 0.03
C LEU A 81 -28.91 16.62 -0.69
N PRO A 82 -30.23 16.92 -0.68
CA PRO A 82 -31.21 16.10 -1.39
C PRO A 82 -30.96 16.04 -2.90
N ASP A 83 -30.49 17.15 -3.49
CA ASP A 83 -30.13 17.17 -4.91
C ASP A 83 -28.88 16.32 -5.18
N VAL A 84 -27.88 16.35 -4.28
CA VAL A 84 -26.69 15.49 -4.38
C VAL A 84 -27.06 14.00 -4.29
N GLU A 85 -27.96 13.64 -3.38
CA GLU A 85 -28.46 12.27 -3.22
C GLU A 85 -29.17 11.75 -4.48
N LEU A 86 -30.08 12.55 -5.03
CA LEU A 86 -30.82 12.23 -6.25
C LEU A 86 -29.88 12.06 -7.45
N VAL A 87 -28.94 13.00 -7.61
CA VAL A 87 -27.96 12.94 -8.71
C VAL A 87 -27.01 11.76 -8.53
N ALA A 88 -26.56 11.46 -7.30
CA ALA A 88 -25.68 10.34 -7.03
C ALA A 88 -26.33 8.97 -7.27
N ALA A 89 -27.62 8.82 -6.93
CA ALA A 89 -28.37 7.60 -7.20
C ALA A 89 -28.49 7.32 -8.72
N ALA A 90 -28.58 8.37 -9.53
CA ALA A 90 -28.73 8.27 -10.99
C ALA A 90 -27.45 8.62 -11.76
N TYR A 91 -26.29 8.79 -11.12
CA TYR A 91 -25.11 9.36 -11.78
C TYR A 91 -24.54 8.47 -12.90
N GLN A 92 -24.60 7.14 -12.72
CA GLN A 92 -24.06 6.21 -13.71
C GLN A 92 -24.95 6.12 -14.96
N PRO A 93 -24.40 6.01 -16.18
CA PRO A 93 -25.19 5.92 -17.41
C PRO A 93 -26.18 4.75 -17.46
N HIS A 94 -25.93 3.69 -16.71
CA HIS A 94 -26.79 2.50 -16.62
C HIS A 94 -27.81 2.57 -15.48
N ALA A 95 -27.74 3.60 -14.62
CA ALA A 95 -28.71 3.78 -13.54
C ALA A 95 -30.01 4.36 -14.10
N PRO A 96 -31.19 3.97 -13.56
CA PRO A 96 -32.46 4.58 -13.94
C PRO A 96 -32.42 6.10 -13.76
N GLN A 97 -32.77 6.83 -14.81
CA GLN A 97 -32.81 8.29 -14.82
C GLN A 97 -34.26 8.77 -14.68
N SER A 98 -34.48 9.80 -13.87
CA SER A 98 -35.79 10.42 -13.66
C SER A 98 -35.74 11.92 -13.92
N ALA A 99 -36.88 12.50 -14.28
CA ALA A 99 -37.00 13.96 -14.47
C ALA A 99 -36.60 14.74 -13.20
N ALA A 100 -36.83 14.14 -12.01
CA ALA A 100 -36.41 14.72 -10.74
C ALA A 100 -34.88 14.76 -10.59
N ALA A 101 -34.17 13.72 -11.04
CA ALA A 101 -32.71 13.68 -11.00
C ALA A 101 -32.08 14.64 -12.03
N ASP A 102 -32.71 14.80 -13.20
CA ASP A 102 -32.30 15.81 -14.18
C ASP A 102 -32.49 17.23 -13.65
N ALA A 103 -33.65 17.53 -13.06
CA ALA A 103 -33.90 18.83 -12.44
C ALA A 103 -32.95 19.11 -11.26
N ALA A 104 -32.61 18.09 -10.46
CA ALA A 104 -31.61 18.20 -9.39
C ALA A 104 -30.21 18.48 -9.93
N ALA A 105 -29.80 17.82 -11.02
CA ALA A 105 -28.54 18.09 -11.69
C ALA A 105 -28.47 19.54 -12.20
N ASP A 106 -29.53 20.02 -12.86
CA ASP A 106 -29.58 21.41 -13.34
C ASP A 106 -29.53 22.43 -12.18
N ARG A 107 -30.21 22.18 -11.06
CA ARG A 107 -30.12 23.03 -9.86
C ARG A 107 -28.70 23.08 -9.27
N LEU A 108 -28.05 21.93 -9.12
CA LEU A 108 -26.66 21.88 -8.62
C LEU A 108 -25.69 22.61 -9.55
N VAL A 109 -25.83 22.40 -10.86
CA VAL A 109 -25.01 23.07 -11.87
C VAL A 109 -25.22 24.59 -11.84
N ALA A 110 -26.47 25.05 -11.74
CA ALA A 110 -26.77 26.47 -11.59
C ALA A 110 -26.10 27.06 -10.34
N ARG A 111 -26.20 26.37 -9.18
CA ARG A 111 -25.54 26.78 -7.93
C ARG A 111 -24.01 26.75 -8.00
N CYS A 112 -23.43 25.94 -8.88
CA CYS A 112 -21.99 25.84 -9.08
C CYS A 112 -21.44 26.82 -10.14
N GLY A 113 -22.25 27.76 -10.63
CA GLY A 113 -21.82 28.78 -11.61
C GLY A 113 -22.28 28.50 -13.05
N GLY A 114 -23.32 27.70 -13.24
CA GLY A 114 -23.93 27.44 -14.55
C GLY A 114 -23.20 26.38 -15.37
N ARG A 115 -23.55 26.23 -16.65
CA ARG A 115 -23.08 25.14 -17.50
C ARG A 115 -21.64 25.33 -17.98
N THR A 116 -20.68 25.15 -17.07
CA THR A 116 -19.23 25.22 -17.30
C THR A 116 -18.52 23.92 -16.88
N GLU A 117 -17.33 23.65 -17.42
CA GLU A 117 -16.53 22.49 -16.98
C GLU A 117 -16.11 22.59 -15.50
N ALA A 118 -15.93 23.81 -14.98
CA ALA A 118 -15.64 24.05 -13.56
C ALA A 118 -16.84 23.67 -12.67
N ALA A 119 -18.05 24.06 -13.06
CA ALA A 119 -19.27 23.67 -12.35
C ALA A 119 -19.49 22.15 -12.41
N ALA A 120 -19.29 21.53 -13.58
CA ALA A 120 -19.37 20.08 -13.73
C ALA A 120 -18.35 19.36 -12.83
N ALA A 121 -17.13 19.87 -12.72
CA ALA A 121 -16.11 19.32 -11.84
C ALA A 121 -16.49 19.39 -10.35
N ARG A 122 -17.09 20.51 -9.89
CA ARG A 122 -17.61 20.65 -8.52
C ARG A 122 -18.73 19.64 -8.22
N VAL A 123 -19.73 19.56 -9.10
CA VAL A 123 -20.84 18.59 -8.96
C VAL A 123 -20.33 17.16 -9.00
N CYS A 124 -19.36 16.87 -9.86
CA CYS A 124 -18.70 15.56 -9.98
C CYS A 124 -18.04 15.12 -8.66
N VAL A 125 -17.32 16.02 -7.97
CA VAL A 125 -16.68 15.72 -6.68
C VAL A 125 -17.75 15.37 -5.63
N LEU A 126 -18.78 16.20 -5.48
CA LEU A 126 -19.88 16.00 -4.53
C LEU A 126 -20.57 14.65 -4.70
N VAL A 127 -21.00 14.39 -5.94
CA VAL A 127 -21.79 13.21 -6.29
C VAL A 127 -20.98 11.92 -6.10
N GLN A 128 -19.72 11.93 -6.52
CA GLN A 128 -18.87 10.75 -6.36
C GLN A 128 -18.47 10.52 -4.91
N ALA A 129 -18.28 11.59 -4.13
CA ALA A 129 -18.00 11.47 -2.72
C ALA A 129 -19.16 10.89 -1.92
N HIS A 130 -20.36 11.40 -2.17
CA HIS A 130 -21.58 10.87 -1.58
C HIS A 130 -21.80 9.39 -1.93
N ALA A 131 -21.68 9.04 -3.22
CA ALA A 131 -21.87 7.66 -3.67
C ALA A 131 -20.86 6.67 -3.03
N ALA A 132 -19.60 7.08 -2.92
CA ALA A 132 -18.56 6.26 -2.28
C ALA A 132 -18.82 6.07 -0.77
N LEU A 133 -19.19 7.14 -0.07
CA LEU A 133 -19.53 7.06 1.36
C LEU A 133 -20.74 6.15 1.61
N ARG A 134 -21.77 6.24 0.76
CA ARG A 134 -22.95 5.38 0.84
C ARG A 134 -22.59 3.91 0.64
N ALA A 135 -21.75 3.61 -0.35
CA ALA A 135 -21.26 2.25 -0.59
C ALA A 135 -20.43 1.73 0.60
N LEU A 136 -19.55 2.55 1.17
CA LEU A 136 -18.77 2.18 2.36
C LEU A 136 -19.67 1.87 3.56
N ARG A 137 -20.66 2.72 3.85
CA ARG A 137 -21.63 2.48 4.93
C ARG A 137 -22.40 1.18 4.71
N ALA A 138 -22.77 0.86 3.48
CA ALA A 138 -23.45 -0.40 3.15
C ALA A 138 -22.54 -1.62 3.36
N LEU A 139 -21.27 -1.56 2.93
CA LEU A 139 -20.28 -2.62 3.14
C LEU A 139 -20.03 -2.87 4.63
N LEU A 140 -19.85 -1.80 5.41
CA LEU A 140 -19.66 -1.88 6.86
C LEU A 140 -20.86 -2.51 7.57
N ARG A 141 -22.10 -2.17 7.17
CA ARG A 141 -23.32 -2.77 7.71
C ARG A 141 -23.48 -4.24 7.32
N ALA A 142 -23.01 -4.62 6.13
CA ALA A 142 -23.10 -5.99 5.62
C ALA A 142 -21.93 -6.89 6.10
N GLY A 143 -20.94 -6.34 6.81
CA GLY A 143 -19.76 -7.10 7.25
C GLY A 143 -18.88 -7.61 6.11
N THR A 144 -19.01 -7.04 4.91
CA THR A 144 -18.27 -7.47 3.72
C THR A 144 -17.10 -6.54 3.41
N GLY A 145 -15.94 -7.12 3.08
CA GLY A 145 -14.77 -6.38 2.60
C GLY A 145 -14.84 -6.11 1.09
N GLY A 146 -14.39 -4.94 0.67
CA GLY A 146 -14.33 -4.53 -0.73
C GLY A 146 -14.11 -3.03 -0.85
N PRO A 147 -13.56 -2.52 -1.97
CA PRO A 147 -13.34 -1.09 -2.08
C PRO A 147 -14.69 -0.38 -2.35
N PRO A 148 -14.99 0.76 -1.70
CA PRO A 148 -16.32 1.38 -1.68
C PRO A 148 -16.64 2.17 -2.95
N VAL A 149 -16.27 1.67 -4.13
CA VAL A 149 -16.28 2.43 -5.37
C VAL A 149 -17.08 1.70 -6.44
N PRO A 150 -18.18 2.29 -6.95
CA PRO A 150 -18.92 1.73 -8.06
C PRO A 150 -18.02 1.58 -9.30
N THR A 151 -17.93 0.37 -9.85
CA THR A 151 -17.11 0.05 -11.03
C THR A 151 -17.63 0.75 -12.28
N THR A 152 -16.74 1.38 -13.06
CA THR A 152 -17.07 1.88 -14.41
C THR A 152 -16.50 0.90 -15.44
N ARG A 153 -17.28 0.48 -16.44
CA ARG A 153 -16.82 -0.44 -17.49
C ARG A 153 -16.26 0.35 -18.68
N ARG A 154 -15.07 -0.03 -19.17
CA ARG A 154 -14.51 0.43 -20.46
C ARG A 154 -14.53 -0.72 -21.47
N GLY A 155 -14.72 -0.40 -22.74
CA GLY A 155 -14.79 -1.37 -23.84
C GLY A 155 -13.63 -1.22 -24.81
N LEU A 156 -13.14 -2.35 -25.35
CA LEU A 156 -12.17 -2.37 -26.45
C LEU A 156 -12.85 -1.94 -27.76
N PHE A 157 -12.25 -1.00 -28.48
CA PHE A 157 -12.74 -0.54 -29.79
C PHE A 157 -11.73 -0.87 -30.90
N GLY A 158 -12.10 -1.79 -31.80
CA GLY A 158 -11.32 -2.14 -33.00
C GLY A 158 -12.08 -3.12 -33.89
N GLY A 159 -12.49 -2.67 -35.09
CA GLY A 159 -13.18 -3.44 -36.14
C GLY A 159 -14.55 -2.85 -36.52
N GLU A 160 -14.66 -2.39 -37.77
CA GLU A 160 -15.81 -1.72 -38.42
C GLU A 160 -17.20 -1.97 -37.83
N HIS A 161 -17.95 -0.90 -37.52
CA HIS A 161 -19.40 -0.98 -37.30
C HIS A 161 -20.14 -0.32 -38.46
N ARG A 162 -20.62 -1.13 -39.40
CA ARG A 162 -21.85 -0.81 -40.15
C ARG A 162 -22.99 -0.65 -39.13
N ARG A 163 -23.77 0.42 -39.30
CA ARG A 163 -24.92 0.79 -38.47
C ARG A 163 -25.85 -0.41 -38.19
N GLY A 164 -26.19 -0.63 -36.91
CA GLY A 164 -27.41 -1.31 -36.50
C GLY A 164 -27.27 -2.41 -35.44
N ARG A 165 -27.71 -2.08 -34.21
CA ARG A 165 -27.97 -2.92 -33.01
C ARG A 165 -26.77 -3.53 -32.25
N PRO A 166 -26.70 -3.37 -30.91
CA PRO A 166 -25.66 -3.99 -30.09
C PRO A 166 -26.02 -5.47 -29.80
N GLY A 167 -25.14 -6.39 -30.21
CA GLY A 167 -25.16 -7.80 -29.78
C GLY A 167 -24.27 -8.05 -28.54
N PRO A 168 -24.48 -9.16 -27.81
CA PRO A 168 -23.73 -9.47 -26.59
C PRO A 168 -22.39 -10.13 -26.97
N GLY A 169 -21.26 -9.43 -26.78
CA GLY A 169 -19.97 -10.05 -27.10
C GLY A 169 -18.70 -9.21 -26.98
N HIS A 170 -18.75 -7.92 -26.64
CA HIS A 170 -17.50 -7.17 -26.45
C HIS A 170 -16.87 -7.45 -25.07
N PRO A 171 -15.55 -7.73 -24.99
CA PRO A 171 -14.85 -7.79 -23.72
C PRO A 171 -14.92 -6.43 -23.04
N SER A 172 -15.68 -6.35 -21.95
CA SER A 172 -15.77 -5.17 -21.09
C SER A 172 -15.02 -5.46 -19.80
N ALA A 173 -14.09 -4.59 -19.43
CA ALA A 173 -13.32 -4.71 -18.20
C ALA A 173 -13.77 -3.65 -17.19
N PRO A 174 -13.96 -4.01 -15.90
CA PRO A 174 -14.12 -3.01 -14.85
C PRO A 174 -12.81 -2.25 -14.69
N VAL A 175 -12.87 -0.92 -14.72
CA VAL A 175 -11.70 -0.07 -14.45
C VAL A 175 -11.97 0.71 -13.17
N PHE A 176 -11.00 0.65 -12.26
CA PHE A 176 -11.00 1.42 -11.03
C PHE A 176 -10.59 2.86 -11.35
N LEU A 177 -11.45 3.83 -11.05
CA LEU A 177 -11.13 5.26 -11.21
C LEU A 177 -10.59 5.80 -9.88
N PRO A 178 -9.30 6.19 -9.76
CA PRO A 178 -8.66 6.51 -8.48
C PRO A 178 -9.07 7.85 -7.83
N ALA A 179 -10.14 8.50 -8.28
CA ALA A 179 -10.06 9.93 -8.54
C ALA A 179 -10.75 10.88 -7.54
N PRO A 180 -11.71 10.46 -6.70
CA PRO A 180 -12.00 11.21 -5.48
C PRO A 180 -11.89 10.36 -4.20
N VAL A 181 -11.58 9.06 -4.32
CA VAL A 181 -11.54 8.14 -3.18
C VAL A 181 -10.37 8.47 -2.24
N ARG A 182 -9.25 8.95 -2.77
CA ARG A 182 -8.10 9.37 -1.95
C ARG A 182 -8.40 10.59 -1.09
N ALA A 183 -9.02 11.63 -1.66
CA ALA A 183 -9.44 12.81 -0.90
C ALA A 183 -10.55 12.48 0.13
N ILE A 184 -11.46 11.54 -0.18
CA ILE A 184 -12.48 11.07 0.76
C ILE A 184 -11.88 10.15 1.83
N ALA A 185 -10.90 9.32 1.49
CA ALA A 185 -10.14 8.51 2.44
C ALA A 185 -9.25 9.39 3.34
N GLU A 186 -8.74 10.51 2.82
CA GLU A 186 -8.03 11.54 3.58
C GLU A 186 -9.01 12.35 4.47
N MET A 187 -10.21 12.71 3.99
CA MET A 187 -11.28 13.32 4.80
C MET A 187 -11.80 12.39 5.91
N LEU A 188 -11.99 11.10 5.61
CA LEU A 188 -12.43 10.09 6.59
C LEU A 188 -11.26 9.63 7.48
N GLY A 189 -10.02 9.78 7.04
CA GLY A 189 -8.78 9.51 7.77
C GLY A 189 -8.44 10.58 8.82
N ARG A 190 -9.11 11.74 8.79
CA ARG A 190 -9.03 12.78 9.85
C ARG A 190 -9.89 12.50 11.08
N ARG A 191 -10.33 11.25 11.29
CA ARG A 191 -10.81 10.81 12.62
C ARG A 191 -9.62 10.42 13.49
N GLY A 192 -9.02 11.43 14.11
CA GLY A 192 -8.11 11.25 15.24
C GLY A 192 -7.07 12.36 15.42
N GLY A 193 -7.48 13.59 15.75
CA GLY A 193 -6.62 14.55 16.45
C GLY A 193 -5.69 15.42 15.58
N GLY A 194 -6.19 16.62 15.24
CA GLY A 194 -5.37 17.80 14.95
C GLY A 194 -4.89 18.48 16.24
N GLY A 195 -4.31 17.70 17.13
CA GLY A 195 -3.21 18.08 18.00
C GLY A 195 -2.33 16.84 17.93
N ALA A 196 -1.07 16.98 17.50
CA ALA A 196 -0.15 15.87 17.23
C ALA A 196 -0.55 14.61 18.01
N ALA A 197 -1.30 13.70 17.37
CA ALA A 197 -1.69 12.48 18.04
C ALA A 197 -0.38 11.79 18.42
N PRO A 198 -0.21 11.36 19.68
CA PRO A 198 1.06 10.82 20.12
C PRO A 198 1.42 9.69 19.15
N VAL A 199 2.67 9.70 18.65
CA VAL A 199 3.27 8.73 17.68
C VAL A 199 2.73 7.29 17.85
N SER A 200 2.35 6.92 19.08
CA SER A 200 1.60 5.71 19.47
C SER A 200 0.32 5.36 18.68
N ALA A 201 -0.56 6.30 18.31
CA ALA A 201 -1.86 5.98 17.70
C ALA A 201 -1.74 5.60 16.20
N ASP A 202 -0.86 6.30 15.48
CA ASP A 202 -0.48 5.95 14.09
C ASP A 202 0.29 4.62 14.06
N LEU A 203 1.19 4.41 15.03
CA LEU A 203 1.97 3.18 15.13
C LEU A 203 1.11 1.94 15.37
N ALA A 204 0.08 2.03 16.22
CA ALA A 204 -0.85 0.93 16.44
C ALA A 204 -1.60 0.53 15.16
N ALA A 205 -2.05 1.51 14.36
CA ALA A 205 -2.69 1.27 13.08
C ALA A 205 -1.72 0.62 12.06
N ARG A 206 -0.46 1.07 12.04
CA ARG A 206 0.60 0.47 11.21
C ARG A 206 0.89 -0.97 11.60
N ARG A 207 0.98 -1.26 12.90
CA ARG A 207 1.15 -2.62 13.46
C ARG A 207 -0.01 -3.54 13.05
N ALA A 208 -1.25 -3.08 13.21
CA ALA A 208 -2.43 -3.83 12.77
C ALA A 208 -2.45 -4.08 11.26
N THR A 209 -2.09 -3.06 10.47
CA THR A 209 -1.98 -3.16 9.01
C THR A 209 -0.93 -4.18 8.60
N PHE A 210 0.26 -4.12 9.20
CA PHE A 210 1.34 -5.05 8.91
C PHE A 210 0.97 -6.50 9.25
N ALA A 211 0.34 -6.73 10.41
CA ALA A 211 -0.18 -8.04 10.77
C ALA A 211 -1.24 -8.54 9.76
N ALA A 212 -2.11 -7.66 9.26
CA ALA A 212 -3.12 -8.02 8.27
C ALA A 212 -2.52 -8.42 6.90
N LEU A 213 -1.39 -7.83 6.49
CA LEU A 213 -0.72 -8.18 5.23
C LEU A 213 -0.29 -9.64 5.16
N HIS A 214 -0.07 -10.31 6.30
CA HIS A 214 0.32 -11.72 6.37
C HIS A 214 -0.86 -12.70 6.24
N ARG A 215 -2.10 -12.21 6.24
CA ARG A 215 -3.33 -13.02 6.19
C ARG A 215 -3.95 -13.11 4.79
N GLY A 216 -3.35 -12.44 3.80
CA GLY A 216 -3.83 -12.44 2.42
C GLY A 216 -3.68 -13.81 1.73
N PRO A 217 -4.39 -14.03 0.61
CA PRO A 217 -4.28 -15.25 -0.19
C PRO A 217 -2.96 -15.34 -0.96
N GLN A 218 -2.22 -14.24 -1.06
CA GLN A 218 -0.90 -14.17 -1.67
C GLN A 218 0.11 -13.78 -0.59
N PRO A 219 1.35 -14.34 -0.64
CA PRO A 219 2.38 -13.95 0.29
C PRO A 219 2.74 -12.47 0.11
N LEU A 220 3.02 -11.80 1.22
CA LEU A 220 3.59 -10.47 1.22
C LEU A 220 5.02 -10.53 0.65
N LEU A 221 5.24 -9.98 -0.55
CA LEU A 221 6.59 -9.64 -1.01
C LEU A 221 7.08 -8.43 -0.21
N LEU A 222 8.02 -8.65 0.70
CA LEU A 222 8.58 -7.60 1.54
C LEU A 222 9.98 -7.23 1.02
N PRO A 223 10.13 -6.12 0.30
CA PRO A 223 11.45 -5.63 -0.07
C PRO A 223 12.16 -5.05 1.14
N ASN A 224 13.47 -5.24 1.20
CA ASN A 224 14.30 -4.78 2.29
C ASN A 224 15.18 -3.60 1.84
N ALA A 225 15.03 -2.47 2.52
CA ALA A 225 15.80 -1.26 2.33
C ALA A 225 17.03 -1.23 3.26
N TRP A 226 18.08 -0.53 2.84
CA TRP A 226 19.31 -0.30 3.62
C TRP A 226 19.55 1.18 3.91
N ASP A 227 18.78 2.07 3.27
CA ASP A 227 18.81 3.52 3.47
C ASP A 227 17.43 4.14 3.18
N VAL A 228 17.33 5.47 3.32
CA VAL A 228 16.08 6.21 3.04
C VAL A 228 15.75 6.23 1.55
N ALA A 229 16.74 6.33 0.67
CA ALA A 229 16.52 6.46 -0.77
C ALA A 229 15.92 5.18 -1.38
N SER A 230 16.49 4.02 -1.01
CA SER A 230 15.98 2.69 -1.37
C SER A 230 14.56 2.50 -0.84
N ALA A 231 14.28 2.84 0.42
CA ALA A 231 12.94 2.72 0.99
C ALA A 231 11.91 3.59 0.24
N LEU A 232 12.25 4.84 -0.08
CA LEU A 232 11.38 5.74 -0.85
C LEU A 232 11.12 5.22 -2.27
N ALA A 233 12.14 4.67 -2.93
CA ALA A 233 11.99 4.07 -4.26
C ALA A 233 11.02 2.87 -4.22
N LEU A 234 11.14 2.00 -3.21
CA LEU A 234 10.25 0.85 -3.03
C LEU A 234 8.80 1.27 -2.72
N VAL A 235 8.61 2.32 -1.92
CA VAL A 235 7.28 2.87 -1.66
C VAL A 235 6.68 3.49 -2.92
N ALA A 236 7.48 4.21 -3.70
CA ALA A 236 7.03 4.80 -4.97
C ALA A 236 6.62 3.74 -6.00
N ASP A 237 7.25 2.57 -5.97
CA ASP A 237 6.88 1.40 -6.78
C ASP A 237 5.57 0.72 -6.29
N GLY A 238 5.08 1.10 -5.10
CA GLY A 238 3.79 0.64 -4.58
C GLY A 238 3.88 -0.53 -3.60
N HIS A 239 5.05 -0.84 -3.07
CA HIS A 239 5.18 -1.88 -2.04
C HIS A 239 4.42 -1.50 -0.76
N PRO A 240 3.60 -2.40 -0.20
CA PRO A 240 2.68 -2.08 0.89
C PRO A 240 3.33 -2.06 2.28
N ALA A 241 4.59 -2.49 2.39
CA ALA A 241 5.40 -2.49 3.60
C ALA A 241 6.89 -2.57 3.21
N ILE A 242 7.77 -2.12 4.11
CA ILE A 242 9.23 -2.12 3.93
C ILE A 242 9.90 -2.88 5.07
N GLY A 243 10.83 -3.77 4.75
CA GLY A 243 11.76 -4.33 5.74
C GLY A 243 13.09 -3.56 5.75
N THR A 244 13.88 -3.65 6.81
CA THR A 244 15.31 -3.32 6.75
C THR A 244 16.15 -4.59 6.53
N THR A 245 17.42 -4.43 6.19
CA THR A 245 18.39 -5.54 6.07
C THR A 245 19.67 -5.21 6.83
N SER A 246 20.04 -6.03 7.81
CA SER A 246 21.24 -5.79 8.64
C SER A 246 22.51 -5.73 7.79
N LEU A 247 22.69 -6.65 6.83
CA LEU A 247 23.86 -6.67 5.95
C LEU A 247 24.02 -5.37 5.15
N GLY A 248 22.93 -4.84 4.60
CA GLY A 248 22.99 -3.61 3.82
C GLY A 248 23.36 -2.39 4.67
N ILE A 249 22.80 -2.31 5.89
CA ILE A 249 23.12 -1.26 6.87
C ILE A 249 24.58 -1.39 7.32
N ALA A 250 25.03 -2.61 7.65
CA ALA A 250 26.37 -2.90 8.12
C ALA A 250 27.43 -2.56 7.06
N ALA A 251 27.23 -3.04 5.84
CA ALA A 251 28.14 -2.78 4.72
C ALA A 251 28.22 -1.28 4.39
N ALA A 252 27.08 -0.57 4.38
CA ALA A 252 27.06 0.88 4.15
C ALA A 252 27.76 1.68 5.26
N ALA A 253 27.78 1.15 6.49
CA ALA A 253 28.47 1.74 7.63
C ALA A 253 29.94 1.29 7.79
N GLY A 254 30.43 0.36 6.96
CA GLY A 254 31.80 -0.17 7.07
C GLY A 254 31.98 -1.18 8.20
N HIS A 255 30.92 -1.87 8.62
CA HIS A 255 30.95 -2.88 9.68
C HIS A 255 30.62 -4.29 9.16
N PRO A 256 31.15 -5.34 9.80
CA PRO A 256 30.66 -6.70 9.59
C PRO A 256 29.20 -6.84 10.04
N ASP A 257 28.42 -7.60 9.29
CA ASP A 257 27.06 -8.01 9.65
C ASP A 257 27.07 -8.93 10.88
N ALA A 258 25.95 -8.99 11.62
CA ALA A 258 25.78 -9.82 12.81
C ALA A 258 26.82 -9.58 13.93
N SER A 259 27.38 -8.36 14.00
CA SER A 259 28.43 -7.98 14.96
C SER A 259 27.91 -7.13 16.13
N ARG A 260 26.60 -6.84 16.18
CA ARG A 260 25.96 -5.85 17.06
C ARG A 260 26.47 -4.40 16.91
N ALA A 261 27.54 -4.15 16.16
CA ALA A 261 28.11 -2.81 15.94
C ALA A 261 27.13 -1.85 15.26
N VAL A 262 26.15 -2.39 14.54
CA VAL A 262 25.20 -1.63 13.72
C VAL A 262 23.90 -1.27 14.44
N ARG A 263 23.80 -1.54 15.75
CA ARG A 263 22.63 -1.16 16.57
C ARG A 263 22.23 0.30 16.34
N ARG A 264 23.19 1.23 16.46
CA ARG A 264 22.93 2.66 16.27
C ARG A 264 22.46 2.97 14.85
N HIS A 265 23.13 2.43 13.84
CA HIS A 265 22.79 2.64 12.44
C HIS A 265 21.37 2.13 12.11
N THR A 266 21.01 0.97 12.67
CA THR A 266 19.68 0.39 12.52
C THR A 266 18.61 1.27 13.17
N VAL A 267 18.82 1.69 14.42
CA VAL A 267 17.91 2.59 15.14
C VAL A 267 17.73 3.93 14.40
N ASP A 268 18.83 4.52 13.93
CA ASP A 268 18.82 5.78 13.19
C ASP A 268 18.04 5.65 11.86
N LEU A 269 18.24 4.55 11.12
CA LEU A 269 17.52 4.30 9.89
C LEU A 269 16.02 4.13 10.15
N VAL A 270 15.62 3.22 11.05
CA VAL A 270 14.19 2.94 11.28
C VAL A 270 13.45 4.17 11.82
N THR A 271 14.12 5.01 12.61
CA THR A 271 13.58 6.29 13.07
C THR A 271 13.30 7.24 11.90
N ARG A 272 14.19 7.30 10.89
CA ARG A 272 13.95 8.08 9.66
C ARG A 272 12.86 7.49 8.78
N LEU A 273 12.72 6.16 8.77
CA LEU A 273 11.70 5.47 7.98
C LEU A 273 10.30 5.52 8.60
N ALA A 274 10.16 5.95 9.86
CA ALA A 274 8.87 6.09 10.54
C ALA A 274 7.87 6.99 9.78
N GLU A 275 8.38 7.95 9.03
CA GLU A 275 7.60 8.92 8.25
C GLU A 275 7.01 8.34 6.95
N LEU A 276 7.42 7.12 6.55
CA LEU A 276 6.87 6.49 5.34
C LEU A 276 5.37 6.27 5.48
N PRO A 277 4.59 6.30 4.40
CA PRO A 277 3.14 6.05 4.45
C PRO A 277 2.78 4.56 4.61
N VAL A 278 3.78 3.68 4.76
CA VAL A 278 3.61 2.22 4.86
C VAL A 278 4.25 1.68 6.14
N PRO A 279 3.81 0.52 6.65
CA PRO A 279 4.46 -0.11 7.79
C PRO A 279 5.91 -0.50 7.51
N VAL A 280 6.77 -0.33 8.52
CA VAL A 280 8.19 -0.71 8.48
C VAL A 280 8.43 -1.83 9.48
N THR A 281 9.17 -2.88 9.08
CA THR A 281 9.68 -3.91 9.99
C THR A 281 11.20 -3.86 10.05
N ALA A 282 11.76 -3.90 11.25
CA ALA A 282 13.20 -3.82 11.46
C ALA A 282 13.83 -5.22 11.50
N ASP A 283 14.95 -5.40 10.84
CA ASP A 283 15.89 -6.48 11.11
C ASP A 283 16.79 -6.06 12.29
N LEU A 284 16.67 -6.75 13.42
CA LEU A 284 17.37 -6.41 14.67
C LEU A 284 18.49 -7.41 15.02
N GLU A 285 18.90 -8.25 14.08
CA GLU A 285 19.83 -9.36 14.36
C GLU A 285 19.30 -10.18 15.55
N ASP A 286 20.12 -10.38 16.57
CA ASP A 286 19.82 -11.13 17.78
C ASP A 286 19.16 -10.29 18.89
N GLY A 287 18.83 -9.03 18.59
CA GLY A 287 18.33 -8.02 19.52
C GLY A 287 19.41 -7.09 20.07
N PHE A 288 20.67 -7.27 19.67
CA PHE A 288 21.84 -6.50 20.11
C PHE A 288 22.17 -6.60 21.62
N SER A 289 21.52 -7.51 22.34
CA SER A 289 21.77 -7.80 23.75
C SER A 289 21.46 -9.26 24.06
N ASP A 290 22.11 -9.77 25.10
CA ASP A 290 21.78 -11.08 25.66
C ASP A 290 20.66 -11.03 26.69
N ASP A 291 20.38 -9.85 27.25
CA ASP A 291 19.32 -9.62 28.23
C ASP A 291 17.97 -9.44 27.51
N PRO A 292 16.97 -10.34 27.73
CA PRO A 292 15.63 -10.18 27.19
C PRO A 292 14.97 -8.83 27.51
N ALA A 293 15.23 -8.24 28.68
CA ALA A 293 14.66 -6.97 29.07
C ALA A 293 15.22 -5.80 28.24
N GLU A 294 16.53 -5.82 27.92
CA GLU A 294 17.13 -4.82 27.04
C GLU A 294 16.63 -4.93 25.59
N VAL A 295 16.43 -6.16 25.10
CA VAL A 295 15.85 -6.41 23.78
C VAL A 295 14.41 -5.89 23.73
N ALA A 296 13.60 -6.16 24.76
CA ALA A 296 12.23 -5.69 24.86
C ALA A 296 12.15 -4.15 24.93
N ALA A 297 13.02 -3.52 25.74
CA ALA A 297 13.11 -2.07 25.85
C ALA A 297 13.52 -1.41 24.52
N LEU A 298 14.45 -2.02 23.79
CA LEU A 298 14.81 -1.58 22.44
C LEU A 298 13.58 -1.60 21.53
N VAL A 299 12.90 -2.74 21.40
CA VAL A 299 11.74 -2.89 20.51
C VAL A 299 10.62 -1.91 20.88
N ALA A 300 10.40 -1.69 22.18
CA ALA A 300 9.39 -0.74 22.66
C ALA A 300 9.69 0.71 22.26
N GLY A 301 10.97 1.08 22.16
CA GLY A 301 11.41 2.40 21.72
C GLY A 301 11.36 2.62 20.21
N LEU A 302 11.15 1.58 19.39
CA LEU A 302 11.19 1.70 17.93
C LEU A 302 9.82 2.03 17.31
N PRO A 303 9.76 2.99 16.36
CA PRO A 303 8.53 3.33 15.64
C PRO A 303 8.24 2.35 14.49
N VAL A 304 8.28 1.05 14.77
CA VAL A 304 8.14 -0.02 13.77
C VAL A 304 6.89 -0.87 13.98
N ALA A 305 6.37 -1.36 12.87
CA ALA A 305 5.21 -2.25 12.83
C ALA A 305 5.56 -3.71 13.13
N GLY A 306 6.82 -4.10 12.89
CA GLY A 306 7.32 -5.43 13.16
C GLY A 306 8.82 -5.45 13.39
N VAL A 307 9.32 -6.60 13.86
CA VAL A 307 10.75 -6.88 14.02
C VAL A 307 11.06 -8.31 13.57
N ASN A 308 12.24 -8.52 13.01
CA ASN A 308 12.88 -9.83 12.95
C ASN A 308 13.86 -9.93 14.12
N LEU A 309 13.84 -11.05 14.84
CA LEU A 309 14.82 -11.41 15.85
C LEU A 309 15.33 -12.82 15.57
N GLU A 310 16.64 -13.02 15.56
CA GLU A 310 17.27 -14.29 15.21
C GLU A 310 17.79 -15.09 16.41
N ASP A 311 17.80 -16.41 16.25
CA ASP A 311 18.28 -17.35 17.24
C ASP A 311 19.76 -17.70 17.06
N SER A 312 20.54 -16.79 16.50
CA SER A 312 21.99 -16.87 16.42
C SER A 312 22.67 -15.61 16.93
N THR A 313 23.88 -15.75 17.47
CA THR A 313 24.73 -14.65 17.94
C THR A 313 26.16 -14.93 17.47
N GLY A 314 26.80 -13.98 16.80
CA GLY A 314 28.16 -14.13 16.29
C GLY A 314 28.33 -15.34 15.35
N GLY A 315 27.31 -15.64 14.54
CA GLY A 315 27.33 -16.76 13.59
C GLY A 315 27.15 -18.14 14.23
N ARG A 316 26.59 -18.22 15.44
CA ARG A 316 26.32 -19.49 16.14
C ARG A 316 24.90 -19.52 16.68
N LEU A 317 24.22 -20.65 16.53
CA LEU A 317 22.91 -20.86 17.15
C LEU A 317 23.01 -20.73 18.66
N VAL A 318 22.07 -20.00 19.26
CA VAL A 318 21.91 -19.95 20.71
C VAL A 318 21.02 -21.10 21.20
N ASP A 319 21.04 -21.34 22.51
CA ASP A 319 20.04 -22.19 23.15
C ASP A 319 18.64 -21.63 22.83
N PRO A 320 17.74 -22.43 22.23
CA PRO A 320 16.42 -21.95 21.85
C PRO A 320 15.58 -21.47 23.05
N ARG A 321 15.91 -21.85 24.29
CA ARG A 321 15.28 -21.27 25.48
C ARG A 321 15.61 -19.78 25.62
N ARG A 322 16.87 -19.38 25.40
CA ARG A 322 17.28 -17.98 25.48
C ARG A 322 16.61 -17.10 24.42
N HIS A 323 16.46 -17.62 23.21
CA HIS A 323 15.74 -16.89 22.18
C HIS A 323 14.24 -16.78 22.51
N ALA A 324 13.63 -17.85 23.01
CA ALA A 324 12.24 -17.81 23.50
C ALA A 324 12.04 -16.79 24.62
N ASP A 325 12.98 -16.67 25.57
CA ASP A 325 12.94 -15.65 26.63
C ASP A 325 12.91 -14.23 26.04
N ARG A 326 13.72 -13.95 24.99
CA ARG A 326 13.70 -12.67 24.27
C ARG A 326 12.36 -12.43 23.57
N VAL A 327 11.81 -13.45 22.91
CA VAL A 327 10.50 -13.38 22.26
C VAL A 327 9.41 -13.05 23.28
N THR A 328 9.35 -13.77 24.40
CA THR A 328 8.39 -13.54 25.47
C THR A 328 8.52 -12.12 26.03
N ALA A 329 9.73 -11.67 26.37
CA ALA A 329 9.95 -10.33 26.91
C ALA A 329 9.45 -9.22 25.95
N VAL A 330 9.72 -9.36 24.65
CA VAL A 330 9.21 -8.42 23.64
C VAL A 330 7.69 -8.46 23.54
N LYS A 331 7.09 -9.66 23.52
CA LYS A 331 5.63 -9.81 23.39
C LYS A 331 4.87 -9.36 24.64
N GLU A 332 5.45 -9.49 25.83
CA GLU A 332 4.89 -8.95 27.07
C GLU A 332 4.96 -7.42 27.10
N THR A 333 6.08 -6.84 26.65
CA THR A 333 6.30 -5.39 26.67
C THR A 333 5.55 -4.67 25.53
N CYS A 334 5.46 -5.30 24.36
CA CYS A 334 4.90 -4.71 23.14
C CYS A 334 4.05 -5.72 22.36
N PRO A 335 2.91 -6.18 22.91
CA PRO A 335 2.12 -7.28 22.33
C PRO A 335 1.60 -7.00 20.90
N SER A 336 1.47 -5.72 20.53
CA SER A 336 1.01 -5.31 19.20
C SER A 336 2.08 -5.33 18.12
N VAL A 337 3.39 -5.37 18.46
CA VAL A 337 4.45 -5.45 17.45
C VAL A 337 4.44 -6.84 16.82
N PHE A 338 4.52 -6.93 15.49
CA PHE A 338 4.65 -8.21 14.80
C PHE A 338 6.08 -8.74 14.99
N LEU A 339 6.25 -9.78 15.79
CA LEU A 339 7.55 -10.43 15.99
C LEU A 339 7.68 -11.62 15.06
N ASN A 340 8.64 -11.53 14.14
CA ASN A 340 9.01 -12.59 13.22
C ASN A 340 10.26 -13.31 13.74
N ALA A 341 10.08 -14.47 14.37
CA ALA A 341 11.19 -15.21 14.98
C ALA A 341 12.00 -15.92 13.89
N ARG A 342 13.27 -15.56 13.75
CA ARG A 342 14.18 -16.10 12.74
C ARG A 342 14.93 -17.31 13.29
N VAL A 343 14.89 -18.41 12.54
CA VAL A 343 15.53 -19.69 12.85
C VAL A 343 16.69 -19.92 11.89
N ASP A 344 17.92 -19.83 12.39
CA ASP A 344 19.14 -19.81 11.57
C ASP A 344 19.75 -21.18 11.27
N THR A 345 19.00 -22.27 11.50
CA THR A 345 19.47 -23.64 11.28
C THR A 345 20.01 -23.84 9.85
N TRP A 346 19.19 -23.49 8.85
CA TRP A 346 19.53 -23.58 7.44
C TRP A 346 20.51 -22.49 6.99
N TRP A 347 20.44 -21.30 7.60
CA TRP A 347 21.35 -20.19 7.29
C TRP A 347 22.79 -20.50 7.66
N LEU A 348 23.00 -21.10 8.83
CA LEU A 348 24.33 -21.46 9.34
C LEU A 348 24.77 -22.87 8.94
N GLY A 349 23.89 -23.67 8.31
CA GLY A 349 24.15 -25.08 8.03
C GLY A 349 24.35 -25.92 9.29
N ARG A 350 23.68 -25.54 10.40
CA ARG A 350 23.78 -26.19 11.72
C ARG A 350 22.41 -26.66 12.15
N ASP A 351 22.29 -27.94 12.52
CA ASP A 351 21.00 -28.58 12.78
C ASP A 351 19.98 -28.32 11.64
N ALA A 352 20.47 -28.20 10.41
CA ALA A 352 19.73 -27.91 9.18
C ALA A 352 18.88 -29.12 8.77
N THR A 353 17.90 -29.42 9.61
CA THR A 353 16.92 -30.49 9.45
C THR A 353 15.54 -29.91 9.71
N LEU A 354 14.52 -30.46 9.06
CA LEU A 354 13.13 -30.06 9.29
C LEU A 354 12.75 -30.22 10.78
N ALA A 355 13.13 -31.34 11.40
CA ALA A 355 12.83 -31.61 12.81
C ALA A 355 13.49 -30.60 13.77
N GLY A 356 14.78 -30.31 13.59
CA GLY A 356 15.50 -29.33 14.42
C GLY A 356 14.94 -27.91 14.25
N THR A 357 14.57 -27.54 13.02
CA THR A 357 13.98 -26.25 12.69
C THR A 357 12.59 -26.09 13.30
N LEU A 358 11.73 -27.12 13.17
CA LEU A 358 10.38 -27.12 13.76
C LEU A 358 10.43 -27.04 15.28
N ALA A 359 11.29 -27.82 15.93
CA ALA A 359 11.40 -27.80 17.40
C ALA A 359 11.81 -26.41 17.95
N ARG A 360 12.57 -25.63 17.20
CA ARG A 360 12.90 -24.22 17.52
C ARG A 360 11.72 -23.31 17.22
N ALA A 361 11.17 -23.39 16.01
CA ALA A 361 10.04 -22.57 15.57
C ALA A 361 8.81 -22.71 16.47
N GLU A 362 8.40 -23.93 16.80
CA GLU A 362 7.26 -24.21 17.70
C GLU A 362 7.47 -23.60 19.08
N ARG A 363 8.71 -23.64 19.60
CA ARG A 363 9.05 -23.00 20.87
C ARG A 363 8.93 -21.48 20.79
N TYR A 364 9.32 -20.86 19.68
CA TYR A 364 9.21 -19.41 19.51
C TYR A 364 7.76 -18.97 19.29
N VAL A 365 6.96 -19.79 18.60
CA VAL A 365 5.50 -19.60 18.49
C VAL A 365 4.85 -19.70 19.88
N ALA A 366 5.21 -20.70 20.68
CA ALA A 366 4.72 -20.83 22.05
C ALA A 366 5.13 -19.65 22.96
N ALA A 367 6.28 -19.04 22.68
CA ALA A 367 6.75 -17.82 23.36
C ALA A 367 6.03 -16.54 22.90
N GLY A 368 5.23 -16.61 21.83
CA GLY A 368 4.38 -15.51 21.34
C GLY A 368 4.75 -14.93 19.98
N ALA A 369 5.67 -15.55 19.22
CA ALA A 369 6.02 -15.07 17.89
C ALA A 369 4.79 -15.06 16.95
N ASP A 370 4.63 -13.97 16.19
CA ASP A 370 3.52 -13.78 15.25
C ASP A 370 3.81 -14.40 13.87
N GLY A 371 5.07 -14.71 13.59
CA GLY A 371 5.54 -15.35 12.38
C GLY A 371 6.89 -16.02 12.60
N VAL A 372 7.25 -16.93 11.70
CA VAL A 372 8.54 -17.64 11.71
C VAL A 372 9.28 -17.38 10.41
N PHE A 373 10.55 -17.02 10.50
CA PHE A 373 11.42 -16.84 9.35
C PHE A 373 12.49 -17.92 9.31
N VAL A 374 12.54 -18.69 8.23
CA VAL A 374 13.61 -19.66 8.00
C VAL A 374 14.41 -19.26 6.76
N PRO A 375 15.55 -18.55 6.92
CA PRO A 375 16.46 -18.26 5.82
C PRO A 375 17.39 -19.45 5.53
N GLY A 376 17.83 -19.57 4.29
CA GLY A 376 18.78 -20.60 3.85
C GLY A 376 18.27 -21.42 2.67
N ALA A 377 18.94 -22.54 2.41
CA ALA A 377 18.68 -23.42 1.28
C ALA A 377 17.62 -24.49 1.62
N LEU A 378 16.36 -24.07 1.76
CA LEU A 378 15.24 -25.00 1.94
C LEU A 378 14.77 -25.56 0.59
N THR A 379 14.38 -26.83 0.58
CA THR A 379 13.68 -27.43 -0.57
C THR A 379 12.18 -27.11 -0.53
N GLU A 380 11.46 -27.26 -1.65
CA GLU A 380 10.00 -27.10 -1.63
C GLU A 380 9.29 -28.03 -0.63
N PRO A 381 9.65 -29.33 -0.51
CA PRO A 381 9.13 -30.19 0.54
C PRO A 381 9.38 -29.67 1.97
N ASP A 382 10.56 -29.11 2.25
CA ASP A 382 10.85 -28.51 3.56
C ASP A 382 9.93 -27.32 3.84
N ILE A 383 9.74 -26.44 2.84
CA ILE A 383 8.87 -25.25 2.95
C ILE A 383 7.42 -25.68 3.20
N GLU A 384 6.90 -26.64 2.42
CA GLU A 384 5.53 -27.13 2.56
C GLU A 384 5.29 -27.81 3.91
N ALA A 385 6.29 -28.55 4.41
CA ALA A 385 6.21 -29.17 5.72
C ALA A 385 6.19 -28.12 6.85
N LEU A 386 7.04 -27.08 6.76
CA LEU A 386 7.08 -25.98 7.73
C LEU A 386 5.75 -25.21 7.77
N THR A 387 5.20 -24.83 6.62
CA THR A 387 3.97 -24.03 6.53
C THR A 387 2.73 -24.82 6.95
N ARG A 388 2.74 -26.15 6.80
CA ARG A 388 1.66 -27.03 7.27
C ARG A 388 1.71 -27.25 8.77
N ALA A 389 2.91 -27.33 9.36
CA ALA A 389 3.10 -27.62 10.77
C ALA A 389 2.90 -26.38 11.66
N LEU A 390 3.31 -25.20 11.21
CA LEU A 390 3.27 -23.99 12.02
C LEU A 390 1.93 -23.25 11.90
N PRO A 391 1.30 -22.84 13.02
CA PRO A 391 0.02 -22.13 13.01
C PRO A 391 0.16 -20.64 12.68
N VAL A 392 1.38 -20.17 12.41
CA VAL A 392 1.70 -18.76 12.14
C VAL A 392 2.26 -18.59 10.71
N PRO A 393 2.16 -17.39 10.12
CA PRO A 393 2.81 -17.04 8.86
C PRO A 393 4.28 -17.46 8.79
N VAL A 394 4.64 -18.26 7.77
CA VAL A 394 6.03 -18.57 7.44
C VAL A 394 6.58 -17.55 6.45
N ASN A 395 7.75 -17.02 6.79
CA ASN A 395 8.60 -16.16 6.00
C ASN A 395 9.79 -16.94 5.43
N VAL A 396 10.12 -16.73 4.17
CA VAL A 396 11.34 -17.25 3.51
C VAL A 396 12.05 -16.14 2.75
N LEU A 397 13.31 -16.36 2.38
CA LEU A 397 14.02 -15.43 1.48
C LEU A 397 13.55 -15.62 0.03
N ALA A 398 13.46 -14.50 -0.69
CA ALA A 398 13.40 -14.54 -2.15
C ALA A 398 14.70 -15.15 -2.68
N THR A 399 14.56 -16.19 -3.52
CA THR A 399 15.69 -16.79 -4.23
C THR A 399 15.51 -16.60 -5.73
N PRO A 400 16.60 -16.59 -6.53
CA PRO A 400 16.51 -16.48 -7.98
C PRO A 400 15.66 -17.59 -8.65
N HIS A 401 15.44 -18.70 -7.95
CA HIS A 401 14.73 -19.88 -8.46
C HIS A 401 13.29 -19.98 -7.95
N ALA A 402 12.94 -19.29 -6.86
CA ALA A 402 11.61 -19.37 -6.27
C ALA A 402 10.70 -18.26 -6.79
N MET A 403 9.66 -18.66 -7.53
CA MET A 403 8.62 -17.75 -7.97
C MET A 403 7.57 -17.54 -6.87
N LEU A 404 7.14 -16.29 -6.65
CA LEU A 404 6.13 -15.95 -5.64
C LEU A 404 4.84 -16.78 -5.70
N PRO A 405 4.23 -17.02 -6.88
CA PRO A 405 3.06 -17.89 -6.99
C PRO A 405 3.32 -19.31 -6.46
N ARG A 406 4.50 -19.88 -6.75
CA ARG A 406 4.86 -21.21 -6.28
C ARG A 406 5.01 -21.26 -4.76
N LEU A 407 5.67 -20.25 -4.18
CA LEU A 407 5.76 -20.14 -2.71
C LEU A 407 4.39 -19.99 -2.04
N ALA A 408 3.44 -19.30 -2.69
CA ALA A 408 2.07 -19.17 -2.21
C ALA A 408 1.36 -20.53 -2.11
N GLU A 409 1.51 -21.38 -3.14
CA GLU A 409 0.98 -22.76 -3.17
C GLU A 409 1.56 -23.62 -2.05
N LEU A 410 2.84 -23.42 -1.72
CA LEU A 410 3.51 -24.09 -0.61
C LEU A 410 3.11 -23.54 0.77
N GLY A 411 2.16 -22.60 0.85
CA GLY A 411 1.64 -22.07 2.11
C GLY A 411 2.43 -20.89 2.71
N VAL A 412 3.45 -20.38 2.01
CA VAL A 412 4.21 -19.20 2.46
C VAL A 412 3.29 -17.98 2.55
N ARG A 413 3.54 -17.12 3.55
CA ARG A 413 2.76 -15.88 3.78
C ARG A 413 3.60 -14.62 3.72
N ARG A 414 4.93 -14.73 3.79
CA ARG A 414 5.86 -13.62 3.56
C ARG A 414 7.08 -14.11 2.79
N VAL A 415 7.55 -13.29 1.85
CA VAL A 415 8.80 -13.50 1.13
C VAL A 415 9.62 -12.23 1.29
N SER A 416 10.70 -12.30 2.06
CA SER A 416 11.59 -11.15 2.29
C SER A 416 12.72 -11.17 1.27
N THR A 417 13.15 -10.02 0.75
CA THR A 417 14.30 -9.98 -0.16
C THR A 417 15.64 -10.10 0.57
N GLY A 418 15.67 -9.89 1.88
CA GLY A 418 16.90 -9.84 2.67
C GLY A 418 17.89 -8.84 2.07
N SER A 419 19.16 -9.20 1.98
CA SER A 419 20.19 -8.38 1.36
C SER A 419 20.22 -8.41 -0.18
N LEU A 420 19.30 -9.13 -0.84
CA LEU A 420 19.32 -9.33 -2.29
C LEU A 420 19.34 -8.00 -3.06
N LEU A 421 18.44 -7.08 -2.70
CA LEU A 421 18.32 -5.79 -3.40
C LEU A 421 19.57 -4.93 -3.23
N PHE A 422 20.17 -4.93 -2.04
CA PHE A 422 21.42 -4.21 -1.76
C PHE A 422 22.57 -4.76 -2.63
N ARG A 423 22.76 -6.09 -2.62
CA ARG A 423 23.82 -6.74 -3.41
C ARG A 423 23.63 -6.49 -4.91
N ALA A 424 22.41 -6.65 -5.41
CA ALA A 424 22.09 -6.38 -6.81
C ALA A 424 22.34 -4.91 -7.20
N ALA A 425 22.02 -3.96 -6.32
CA ALA A 425 22.29 -2.55 -6.55
C ALA A 425 23.80 -2.23 -6.60
N LEU A 426 24.60 -2.84 -5.72
CA LEU A 426 26.06 -2.72 -5.77
C LEU A 426 26.65 -3.31 -7.05
N ASP A 427 26.24 -4.53 -7.42
CA ASP A 427 26.69 -5.19 -8.64
C ASP A 427 26.34 -4.36 -9.89
N ALA A 428 25.13 -3.79 -9.92
CA ALA A 428 24.70 -2.90 -10.99
C ALA A 428 25.56 -1.63 -11.05
N ALA A 429 25.82 -0.97 -9.92
CA ALA A 429 26.64 0.24 -9.87
C ALA A 429 28.08 -0.03 -10.34
N VAL A 430 28.70 -1.13 -9.90
CA VAL A 430 30.03 -1.56 -10.34
C VAL A 430 30.01 -1.91 -11.83
N GLY A 431 28.97 -2.59 -12.31
CA GLY A 431 28.79 -2.93 -13.72
C GLY A 431 28.72 -1.69 -14.62
N VAL A 432 27.99 -0.66 -14.21
CA VAL A 432 27.94 0.63 -14.93
C VAL A 432 29.33 1.28 -14.98
N ALA A 433 30.05 1.31 -13.86
CA ALA A 433 31.41 1.86 -13.82
C ALA A 433 32.38 1.08 -14.73
N GLY A 434 32.28 -0.26 -14.75
CA GLY A 434 33.06 -1.12 -15.64
C GLY A 434 32.81 -0.82 -17.11
N ARG A 435 31.54 -0.75 -17.53
CA ARG A 435 31.14 -0.38 -18.91
C ARG A 435 31.77 0.95 -19.34
N LEU A 436 31.66 1.98 -18.49
CA LEU A 436 32.20 3.30 -18.79
C LEU A 436 33.73 3.29 -18.92
N ARG A 437 34.43 2.57 -18.04
CA ARG A 437 35.89 2.39 -18.13
C ARG A 437 36.29 1.70 -19.44
N ASP A 438 35.48 0.76 -19.91
CA ASP A 438 35.75 -0.05 -21.08
C ASP A 438 35.24 0.60 -22.40
N GLY A 439 34.75 1.85 -22.33
CA GLY A 439 34.29 2.63 -23.48
C GLY A 439 32.87 2.29 -23.96
N GLU A 440 32.12 1.48 -23.20
CA GLU A 440 30.73 1.15 -23.48
C GLU A 440 29.76 2.20 -22.94
N PRO A 441 28.61 2.42 -23.60
CA PRO A 441 27.58 3.32 -23.09
C PRO A 441 26.98 2.80 -21.78
N ALA A 442 26.73 3.70 -20.84
CA ALA A 442 25.98 3.41 -19.62
C ALA A 442 24.50 3.11 -19.93
N PRO A 443 23.86 2.22 -19.17
CA PRO A 443 22.41 2.03 -19.25
C PRO A 443 21.66 3.28 -18.74
N PRO A 444 20.37 3.43 -19.08
CA PRO A 444 19.53 4.48 -18.50
C PRO A 444 19.50 4.41 -16.97
N ALA A 445 19.54 5.57 -16.32
CA ALA A 445 19.39 5.72 -14.88
C ALA A 445 18.25 6.70 -14.56
N THR A 446 17.67 6.58 -13.37
CA THR A 446 16.70 7.55 -12.86
C THR A 446 17.30 8.96 -12.91
N GLY A 447 16.54 9.93 -13.40
CA GLY A 447 17.04 11.29 -13.58
C GLY A 447 17.40 11.96 -12.25
N TYR A 448 18.43 12.82 -12.26
CA TYR A 448 18.91 13.52 -11.06
C TYR A 448 17.78 14.24 -10.30
N ALA A 449 16.99 15.05 -11.02
CA ALA A 449 15.88 15.80 -10.44
C ALA A 449 14.80 14.88 -9.85
N GLU A 450 14.62 13.68 -10.41
CA GLU A 450 13.66 12.71 -9.90
C GLU A 450 14.14 12.09 -8.57
N VAL A 451 15.42 11.75 -8.45
CA VAL A 451 16.01 11.25 -7.20
C VAL A 451 15.96 12.33 -6.11
N ASP A 452 16.30 13.57 -6.44
CA ASP A 452 16.28 14.69 -5.51
C ASP A 452 14.86 15.03 -5.04
N ALA A 453 13.90 15.07 -5.98
CA ALA A 453 12.48 15.30 -5.65
C ALA A 453 11.93 14.20 -4.72
N ARG A 454 12.26 12.93 -4.94
CA ARG A 454 11.86 11.83 -4.04
C ARG A 454 12.43 12.02 -2.63
N SER A 455 13.68 12.45 -2.53
CA SER A 455 14.42 12.63 -1.27
C SER A 455 13.94 13.82 -0.43
N THR A 456 13.29 14.80 -1.07
CA THR A 456 12.79 16.04 -0.46
C THR A 456 11.27 16.04 -0.25
N ALA A 457 10.50 15.28 -1.04
CA ALA A 457 9.05 15.15 -0.89
C ALA A 457 8.61 14.65 0.50
N GLY A 458 9.45 13.85 1.17
CA GLY A 458 9.21 13.43 2.57
C GLY A 458 9.45 14.55 3.60
N ARG A 459 10.31 15.53 3.29
CA ARG A 459 10.66 16.65 4.20
C ARG A 459 9.71 17.83 4.09
N LEU A 460 9.10 18.05 2.91
CA LEU A 460 8.14 19.13 2.66
C LEU A 460 6.82 19.01 3.44
N ARG A 461 6.60 17.92 4.18
CA ARG A 461 5.48 17.77 5.13
C ARG A 461 5.72 18.44 6.50
N ARG A 462 6.84 19.12 6.70
CA ARG A 462 7.22 19.80 7.96
C ARG A 462 7.40 21.32 7.85
N GLY A 463 6.97 21.93 6.73
CA GLY A 463 7.05 23.37 6.48
C GLY A 463 5.73 24.08 6.70
#